data_AF-A0A7J2KUP5-F1
#
_entry.id   AF-A0A7J2KUP5-F1
#
_cell.length_a   1.000
_cell.length_b   1.000
_cell.length_c   1.000
_cell.angle_alpha   90.00
_cell.angle_beta   90.00
_cell.angle_gamma   90.00
#
_symmetry.space_group_name_H-M   'P 1'
#
loop_
_entity.id
_entity.type
_entity.pdbx_description
1 polymer ?
#
loop_
_entity_poly.entity_id
_entity_poly.type
_entity_poly.pdbx_seq_one_letter_code
_entity_poly.pdbx_strand_id
1 'polypeptide(L)' 'MRSIEKLIIDLLEDIYPEQISMEELASITGYSKTYLSKKILEMKDKRWVEIAKTGEEIYIKFSP' A
#
# COMPACT_ATOMS: atom_id res chain seq x y z
N MET A 1 -2.89 -2.05 19.94
CA MET A 1 -2.87 -3.00 18.81
C MET A 1 -2.50 -2.19 17.56
N ARG A 2 -1.31 -2.39 16.97
CA ARG A 2 -0.93 -1.71 15.72
C ARG A 2 -1.45 -2.58 14.56
N SER A 3 -2.50 -2.16 13.86
CA SER A 3 -2.99 -2.84 12.65
C SER A 3 -2.03 -2.55 11.50
N ILE A 4 -1.75 -3.53 10.65
CA ILE A 4 -0.92 -3.36 9.45
C ILE A 4 -1.46 -2.25 8.55
N GLU A 5 -2.78 -2.06 8.50
CA GLU A 5 -3.41 -0.98 7.73
C GLU A 5 -2.90 0.38 8.18
N LYS A 6 -2.75 0.59 9.50
CA LYS A 6 -2.22 1.85 10.03
C LYS A 6 -0.77 2.06 9.63
N LEU A 7 0.06 1.02 9.70
CA LEU A 7 1.44 1.11 9.26
C LEU A 7 1.55 1.47 7.77
N ILE A 8 0.72 0.86 6.93
CA ILE A 8 0.69 1.15 5.48
C ILE A 8 0.24 2.59 5.24
N ILE A 9 -0.79 3.07 5.94
CA ILE A 9 -1.26 4.46 5.80
C ILE A 9 -0.18 5.44 6.26
N ASP A 10 0.40 5.24 7.45
CA ASP A 10 1.47 6.10 7.97
C ASP A 10 2.63 6.20 6.94
N LEU A 11 3.01 5.08 6.32
CA LEU A 11 4.04 5.05 5.26
C LEU A 11 3.63 5.81 3.98
N LEU A 12 2.37 5.66 3.54
CA LEU A 12 1.88 6.30 2.32
C LEU A 12 1.62 7.81 2.52
N GLU A 13 1.24 8.23 3.73
CA GLU A 13 1.10 9.64 4.10
C GLU A 13 2.47 10.33 4.12
N ASP A 14 3.51 9.68 4.66
CA ASP A 14 4.87 10.22 4.72
C ASP A 14 5.49 10.51 3.34
N ILE A 15 5.08 9.76 2.32
CA ILE A 15 5.56 9.94 0.94
C ILE A 15 4.58 10.69 0.04
N TYR A 16 3.40 11.12 0.55
CA TYR A 16 2.40 11.78 -0.29
C TYR A 16 2.97 13.08 -0.91
N PRO A 17 2.78 13.33 -2.22
CA PRO A 17 1.85 12.69 -3.15
C PRO A 17 2.43 11.56 -4.01
N GLU A 18 3.59 11.01 -3.64
CA GLU A 18 4.26 9.92 -4.35
C GLU A 18 3.53 8.58 -4.20
N GLN A 19 4.03 7.57 -4.90
CA GLN A 19 3.49 6.21 -4.92
C GLN A 19 4.62 5.22 -4.61
N ILE A 20 4.27 4.11 -3.97
CA ILE A 20 5.22 3.04 -3.64
C ILE A 20 4.87 1.78 -4.42
N SER A 21 5.88 1.06 -4.90
CA SER A 21 5.66 -0.26 -5.51
C SER A 21 5.26 -1.31 -4.46
N MET A 22 4.55 -2.35 -4.88
CA MET A 22 4.29 -3.51 -4.02
C MET A 22 5.59 -4.19 -3.52
N GLU A 23 6.68 -4.07 -4.28
CA GLU A 23 7.98 -4.60 -3.91
C GLU A 23 8.64 -3.84 -2.77
N GLU A 24 8.68 -2.51 -2.88
CA GLU A 24 9.19 -1.66 -1.81
C GLU A 24 8.34 -1.76 -0.56
N LEU A 25 7.01 -1.79 -0.70
CA LEU A 25 6.10 -1.96 0.43
C LEU A 25 6.35 -3.29 1.18
N ALA A 26 6.60 -4.37 0.45
CA ALA A 26 6.98 -5.65 1.04
C ALA A 26 8.34 -5.60 1.75
N SER A 27 9.31 -4.90 1.15
CA SER A 27 10.64 -4.73 1.71
C SER A 27 10.63 -3.93 3.02
N ILE A 28 9.89 -2.82 3.07
CA ILE A 28 9.80 -1.95 4.26
C ILE A 28 9.03 -2.63 5.39
N THR A 29 7.89 -3.24 5.05
CA THR A 29 6.99 -3.80 6.08
C THR A 29 7.39 -5.20 6.52
N GLY A 30 8.22 -5.90 5.74
CA GLY A 30 8.65 -7.29 6.00
C GLY A 30 7.57 -8.33 5.75
N TYR A 31 6.40 -7.94 5.23
CA TYR A 31 5.31 -8.87 4.91
C TYR A 31 5.40 -9.39 3.48
N SER A 32 4.83 -10.57 3.25
CA SER A 32 4.77 -11.14 1.90
C SER A 32 3.88 -10.30 0.98
N LYS A 33 4.26 -10.21 -0.31
CA LYS A 33 3.46 -9.55 -1.35
C LYS A 33 2.02 -10.09 -1.38
N THR A 34 1.81 -11.40 -1.20
CA THR A 34 0.46 -12.00 -1.16
C THR A 34 -0.40 -11.48 -0.01
N TYR A 35 0.20 -11.31 1.19
CA TYR A 35 -0.51 -10.78 2.34
C TYR A 35 -0.84 -9.30 2.13
N LEU A 36 0.14 -8.51 1.68
CA LEU A 36 -0.03 -7.10 1.38
C LEU A 36 -1.05 -6.87 0.27
N SER A 37 -1.04 -7.67 -0.81
CA SER A 37 -2.06 -7.60 -1.86
C SER A 37 -3.47 -7.73 -1.32
N LYS A 38 -3.73 -8.69 -0.41
CA LYS A 38 -5.04 -8.83 0.22
C LYS A 38 -5.41 -7.59 1.03
N LYS A 39 -4.47 -7.06 1.81
CA LYS A 39 -4.69 -5.86 2.63
C LYS A 39 -4.90 -4.59 1.83
N ILE A 40 -4.10 -4.36 0.81
CA ILE A 40 -4.25 -3.22 -0.09
C ILE A 40 -5.59 -3.26 -0.85
N LEU A 41 -6.07 -4.45 -1.25
CA LEU A 41 -7.40 -4.58 -1.84
C LEU A 41 -8.51 -4.21 -0.84
N GLU A 42 -8.45 -4.71 0.40
CA GLU A 42 -9.38 -4.32 1.47
C GLU A 42 -9.37 -2.80 1.72
N MET A 43 -8.19 -2.18 1.68
CA MET A 43 -8.00 -0.73 1.87
C MET A 43 -8.52 0.10 0.67
N LYS A 44 -8.35 -0.41 -0.55
CA LYS A 44 -8.92 0.19 -1.76
C LYS A 44 -10.45 0.19 -1.71
N ASP A 45 -11.06 -0.92 -1.28
CA ASP A 45 -12.53 -1.00 -1.16
C ASP A 45 -13.07 0.00 -0.13
N LYS A 46 -12.28 0.32 0.90
CA LYS A 46 -12.55 1.39 1.88
C LYS A 46 -12.20 2.80 1.38
N ARG A 47 -11.66 2.93 0.16
CA ARG A 47 -11.19 4.18 -0.46
C ARG A 47 -10.06 4.88 0.30
N TRP A 48 -9.22 4.14 1.03
CA TRP A 48 -8.07 4.70 1.75
C TRP A 48 -6.82 4.81 0.88
N VAL A 49 -6.74 4.00 -0.17
CA VAL A 49 -5.62 3.96 -1.10
C VAL A 49 -6.10 3.81 -2.53
N GLU A 50 -5.32 4.33 -3.46
CA GLU A 50 -5.46 4.10 -4.89
C GLU A 50 -4.42 3.07 -5.35
N ILE A 51 -4.79 2.25 -6.33
CA ILE A 51 -3.90 1.27 -6.95
C ILE A 51 -3.72 1.65 -8.41
N ALA A 52 -2.49 1.93 -8.81
CA ALA A 52 -2.11 2.15 -10.20
C ALA A 52 -1.36 0.91 -10.72
N LYS A 53 -1.60 0.55 -11.99
CA LYS A 53 -0.90 -0.54 -12.65
C LYS A 53 -0.19 -0.01 -13.89
N THR A 54 1.12 -0.21 -13.96
CA THR A 54 1.96 0.18 -15.09
C THR A 54 2.69 -1.06 -15.59
N GLY A 55 2.25 -1.59 -16.74
CA GLY A 55 2.74 -2.87 -17.23
C GLY A 55 2.46 -4.02 -16.25
N GLU A 56 3.51 -4.64 -15.73
CA GLU A 56 3.43 -5.71 -14.74
C GLU A 56 3.55 -5.21 -13.28
N GLU A 57 3.91 -3.94 -13.08
CA GLU A 57 4.11 -3.37 -11.75
C GLU A 57 2.82 -2.77 -11.16
N ILE A 58 2.66 -2.96 -9.85
CA ILE A 58 1.56 -2.43 -9.06
C ILE A 58 2.10 -1.38 -8.10
N TYR A 59 1.53 -0.19 -8.17
CA TYR A 59 1.84 0.94 -7.30
C TYR A 59 0.65 1.27 -6.41
N ILE A 60 0.95 1.68 -5.19
CA ILE A 60 -0.02 2.06 -4.16
C ILE A 60 0.22 3.52 -3.81
N LYS A 61 -0.86 4.29 -3.73
CA LYS A 61 -0.84 5.71 -3.35
C LYS A 61 -1.91 5.99 -2.29
N PHE A 62 -1.65 6.94 -1.39
CA PHE A 62 -2.64 7.39 -0.42
C PHE A 62 -3.80 8.15 -1.08
N SER A 63 -5.04 7.85 -0.68
CA SER A 63 -6.26 8.56 -1.09
C SER A 63 -6.79 9.37 0.11
N PRO A 64 -6.64 10.71 0.10
CA PRO A 64 -7.25 11.56 1.14
C PRO A 64 -8.78 11.60 1.06
#